data_AF-A0AAF0W4J4-F1
#
_entry.id   AF-A0AAF0W4J4-F1
#
_cell.length_a   1.000
_cell.length_b   1.000
_cell.length_c   1.000
_cell.angle_alpha   90.00
_cell.angle_beta   90.00
_cell.angle_gamma   90.00
#
_symmetry.space_group_name_H-M   'P 1'
#
loop_
_entity.id
_entity.type
_entity.pdbx_description
1 polymer ?
#
loop_
_entity_poly.entity_id
_entity_poly.type
_entity_poly.pdbx_seq_one_letter_code
_entity_poly.pdbx_strand_id
1 'polypeptide(L)'
;MASSIGGFDLLDLGRKSDTKHFNSIYKQHLLRLNYIRKRTREADFYEIRGTGEIVRAGDCVLMRASKPDAPPYVARVENLETDRKGRVSVRVRWYYRPEEASCGRQPFHGAKELLLSDHYDNQSAKTIEGKCIVHPFKEYTKLEDVGAEDYYSRFEYNASTKEITPDRISVYCKCEMPYNPDDLMIQCDGCKDWFHPVCVKMTTAQIKQVACKCQRQDCCSIAMVQVAGKKQLVFITFCFIN
;
A
#
# COMPACT_ATOMS: atom_id res chain seq x y z
N MET A 1 36.83 9.80 46.61
CA MET A 1 36.05 11.00 46.99
C MET A 1 34.60 10.76 46.58
N ALA A 2 33.71 10.91 47.56
CA ALA A 2 32.25 11.00 47.55
C ALA A 2 31.59 11.63 46.30
N SER A 3 30.30 11.48 45.95
CA SER A 3 29.18 10.63 46.40
C SER A 3 27.95 10.88 45.48
N SER A 4 27.13 9.84 45.31
CA SER A 4 25.65 9.73 45.32
C SER A 4 24.66 10.67 44.59
N ILE A 5 23.75 10.05 43.82
CA ILE A 5 22.25 10.02 43.89
C ILE A 5 21.47 11.35 44.08
N GLY A 6 20.47 11.57 43.22
CA GLY A 6 19.27 12.37 43.55
C GLY A 6 18.44 12.82 42.34
N GLY A 7 17.37 12.08 42.02
CA GLY A 7 16.27 12.61 41.21
C GLY A 7 15.39 13.56 42.04
N PHE A 8 14.75 14.52 41.38
CA PHE A 8 13.62 15.29 41.93
C PHE A 8 12.64 15.67 40.81
N ASP A 9 11.54 14.90 40.78
CA ASP A 9 10.14 15.23 40.58
C ASP A 9 9.60 16.05 39.38
N LEU A 10 8.70 15.37 38.67
CA LEU A 10 7.52 15.93 38.03
C LEU A 10 6.61 16.54 39.12
N LEU A 11 6.45 17.87 39.12
CA LEU A 11 5.17 18.60 39.04
C LEU A 11 5.38 20.10 39.38
N ASP A 12 4.72 20.93 38.57
CA ASP A 12 4.57 22.39 38.64
C ASP A 12 5.79 23.28 38.38
N LEU A 13 5.80 23.91 37.20
CA LEU A 13 5.63 25.36 37.07
C LEU A 13 5.34 25.70 35.60
N GLY A 14 4.11 26.10 35.32
CA GLY A 14 3.67 26.59 34.02
C GLY A 14 4.56 27.74 33.53
N ARG A 15 5.45 27.44 32.59
CA ARG A 15 6.21 28.47 31.86
C ARG A 15 5.41 28.79 30.60
N LYS A 16 4.70 29.92 30.64
CA LYS A 16 4.04 30.57 29.50
C LYS A 16 5.08 30.76 28.38
N SER A 17 5.26 29.76 27.52
CA SER A 17 6.05 29.88 26.31
C SER A 17 5.27 30.77 25.35
N ASP A 18 5.80 31.97 25.14
CA ASP A 18 5.34 33.05 24.28
C ASP A 18 4.26 32.68 23.24
N THR A 19 3.01 32.65 23.70
CA THR A 19 1.83 32.48 22.84
C THR A 19 1.76 33.58 21.77
N LYS A 20 2.35 34.75 22.04
CA LYS A 20 2.48 35.84 21.06
C LYS A 20 3.43 35.51 19.91
N HIS A 21 4.56 34.86 20.19
CA HIS A 21 5.53 34.47 19.16
C HIS A 21 4.98 33.33 18.29
N PHE A 22 4.37 32.33 18.93
CA PHE A 22 3.73 31.21 18.23
C PHE A 22 2.55 31.68 17.35
N ASN A 23 1.68 32.57 17.87
CA ASN A 23 0.59 33.16 17.11
C ASN A 23 1.08 34.07 15.96
N SER A 24 2.23 34.73 16.11
CA SER A 24 2.84 35.56 15.07
C SER A 24 3.35 34.72 13.89
N ILE A 25 4.05 33.62 14.17
CA ILE A 25 4.53 32.67 13.15
C ILE A 25 3.34 32.04 12.43
N TYR A 26 2.32 31.59 13.17
CA TYR A 26 1.12 31.00 12.59
C TYR A 26 0.37 32.00 11.71
N LYS A 27 0.24 33.26 12.14
CA LYS A 27 -0.41 34.33 11.36
C LYS A 27 0.40 34.69 10.10
N GLN A 28 1.73 34.73 10.15
CA GLN A 28 2.58 34.89 8.96
C GLN A 28 2.48 33.69 8.01
N HIS A 29 2.44 32.47 8.53
CA HIS A 29 2.25 31.26 7.74
C HIS A 29 0.89 31.25 7.05
N LEU A 30 -0.20 31.60 7.75
CA LEU A 30 -1.54 31.75 7.18
C LEU A 30 -1.63 32.88 6.16
N LEU A 31 -0.98 34.03 6.39
CA LEU A 31 -0.91 35.12 5.40
C LEU A 31 -0.14 34.71 4.14
N ARG A 32 0.94 33.93 4.28
CA ARG A 32 1.71 33.38 3.17
C ARG A 32 0.90 32.34 2.39
N LEU A 33 0.21 31.43 3.08
CA LEU A 33 -0.70 30.46 2.45
C LEU A 33 -1.86 31.16 1.74
N ASN A 34 -2.47 32.18 2.35
CA ASN A 34 -3.52 33.00 1.72
C ASN A 34 -3.01 33.83 0.53
N TYR A 35 -1.76 34.31 0.58
CA TYR A 35 -1.11 35.00 -0.53
C TYR A 35 -0.81 34.06 -1.70
N ILE A 36 -0.36 32.83 -1.42
CA ILE A 36 -0.15 31.77 -2.41
C ILE A 36 -1.48 31.38 -3.07
N ARG A 37 -2.52 31.15 -2.26
CA ARG A 37 -3.88 30.80 -2.72
C ARG A 37 -4.55 31.89 -3.56
N LYS A 38 -4.17 33.17 -3.37
CA LYS A 38 -4.60 34.29 -4.25
C LYS A 38 -3.90 34.33 -5.61
N ARG A 39 -2.89 33.50 -5.84
CA ARG A 39 -2.05 33.52 -7.07
C ARG A 39 -2.12 32.25 -7.90
N THR A 40 -2.68 31.17 -7.38
CA THR A 40 -2.91 29.93 -8.13
C THR A 40 -4.40 29.79 -8.49
N ARG A 41 -4.68 29.10 -9.61
CA ARG A 41 -6.02 28.69 -10.01
C ARG A 41 -6.08 27.17 -9.97
N GLU A 42 -7.18 26.62 -9.49
CA GLU A 42 -7.44 25.19 -9.55
C GLU A 42 -7.51 24.75 -11.02
N ALA A 43 -6.92 23.60 -11.34
CA ALA A 43 -6.89 23.04 -12.67
C ALA A 43 -7.63 21.70 -12.67
N ASP A 44 -8.55 21.52 -13.63
CA ASP A 44 -9.37 20.31 -13.70
C ASP A 44 -8.57 19.08 -14.16
N PHE A 45 -7.50 19.30 -14.92
CA PHE A 45 -6.67 18.23 -15.47
C PHE A 45 -5.25 18.70 -15.82
N TYR A 46 -4.37 17.72 -16.03
CA TYR A 46 -3.04 17.89 -16.59
C TYR A 46 -2.80 16.84 -17.68
N GLU A 47 -2.32 17.26 -18.84
CA GLU A 47 -1.91 16.34 -19.90
C GLU A 47 -0.42 16.01 -19.76
N ILE A 48 -0.10 14.73 -19.65
CA ILE A 48 1.28 14.24 -19.61
C ILE A 48 1.89 14.47 -20.99
N ARG A 49 2.96 15.27 -21.02
CA ARG A 49 3.60 15.68 -22.28
C ARG A 49 4.16 14.48 -23.02
N GLY A 50 3.73 14.30 -24.27
CA GLY A 50 4.26 13.28 -25.16
C GLY A 50 3.58 11.92 -25.05
N THR A 51 2.65 11.72 -24.10
CA THR A 51 1.84 10.49 -24.02
C THR A 51 0.39 10.72 -24.43
N GLY A 52 -0.12 11.96 -24.28
CA GLY A 52 -1.54 12.29 -24.51
C GLY A 52 -2.46 11.85 -23.38
N GLU A 53 -1.91 11.32 -22.29
CA GLU A 53 -2.69 10.90 -21.13
C GLU A 53 -3.13 12.08 -20.26
N ILE A 54 -4.37 12.03 -19.79
CA ILE A 54 -4.96 13.09 -18.95
C ILE A 54 -5.04 12.61 -17.50
N VAL A 55 -4.43 13.40 -16.61
CA VAL A 55 -4.41 13.20 -15.15
C VAL A 55 -5.39 14.17 -14.49
N ARG A 56 -6.17 13.67 -13.53
CA ARG A 56 -7.16 14.42 -12.74
C ARG A 56 -6.98 14.13 -11.24
N ALA A 57 -7.63 14.93 -10.39
CA ALA A 57 -7.74 14.61 -8.97
C ALA A 57 -8.40 13.24 -8.77
N GLY A 58 -7.86 12.44 -7.87
CA GLY A 58 -8.26 11.05 -7.62
C GLY A 58 -7.44 10.01 -8.40
N ASP A 59 -6.79 10.38 -9.50
CA ASP A 59 -5.95 9.45 -10.26
C ASP A 59 -4.70 9.04 -9.46
N CYS A 60 -4.21 7.83 -9.72
CA CYS A 60 -2.89 7.39 -9.27
C CYS A 60 -1.89 7.55 -10.41
N VAL A 61 -0.67 7.99 -10.06
CA VAL A 61 0.37 8.34 -11.03
C VAL A 61 1.72 7.79 -10.60
N LEU A 62 2.54 7.50 -11.60
CA LEU A 62 3.97 7.26 -11.45
C LEU A 62 4.70 8.60 -11.52
N MET A 63 5.56 8.84 -10.55
CA MET A 63 6.38 10.04 -10.46
C MET A 63 7.86 9.66 -10.51
N ARG A 64 8.62 10.42 -11.28
CA ARG A 64 10.06 10.23 -11.43
C ARG A 64 10.75 10.20 -10.07
N ALA A 65 11.53 9.15 -9.84
CA ALA A 65 12.35 9.04 -8.64
C ALA A 65 13.52 10.03 -8.66
N SER A 66 13.97 10.45 -7.48
CA SER A 66 15.13 11.35 -7.36
C SER A 66 16.45 10.67 -7.75
N LYS A 67 16.51 9.34 -7.66
CA LYS A 67 17.66 8.52 -8.05
C LYS A 67 17.36 7.83 -9.39
N PRO A 68 18.26 7.87 -10.39
CA PRO A 68 18.00 7.32 -11.73
C PRO A 68 17.64 5.83 -11.75
N ASP A 69 18.27 5.03 -10.89
CA ASP A 69 18.08 3.57 -10.87
C ASP A 69 16.95 3.12 -9.94
N ALA A 70 16.28 4.06 -9.25
CA ALA A 70 15.17 3.73 -8.38
C ALA A 70 13.86 3.61 -9.18
N PRO A 71 12.96 2.68 -8.80
CA PRO A 71 11.65 2.61 -9.41
C PRO A 71 10.88 3.91 -9.19
N PRO A 72 9.99 4.30 -10.12
CA PRO A 72 9.17 5.49 -9.94
C PRO A 72 8.34 5.39 -8.65
N TYR A 73 8.15 6.54 -8.02
CA TYR A 73 7.28 6.69 -6.86
C TYR A 73 5.83 6.63 -7.30
N VAL A 74 4.98 6.06 -6.45
CA VAL A 74 3.54 5.98 -6.72
C VAL A 74 2.83 6.99 -5.82
N ALA A 75 1.93 7.77 -6.41
CA ALA A 75 1.19 8.79 -5.65
C ALA A 75 -0.25 8.91 -6.12
N ARG A 76 -1.15 9.27 -5.20
CA ARG A 76 -2.51 9.69 -5.53
C ARG A 76 -2.56 11.20 -5.69
N VAL A 77 -3.15 11.66 -6.78
CA VAL A 77 -3.36 13.09 -7.04
C VAL A 77 -4.51 13.60 -6.18
N GLU A 78 -4.23 14.56 -5.31
CA GLU A 78 -5.25 15.18 -4.45
C GLU A 78 -5.82 16.45 -5.08
N ASN A 79 -4.95 17.29 -5.64
CA ASN A 79 -5.36 18.50 -6.35
C ASN A 79 -4.31 18.94 -7.38
N LEU A 80 -4.75 19.66 -8.41
CA LEU A 80 -3.91 20.31 -9.41
C LEU A 80 -4.10 21.83 -9.34
N GLU A 81 -3.00 22.56 -9.30
CA GLU A 81 -3.00 24.02 -9.25
C GLU A 81 -2.10 24.58 -10.35
N THR A 82 -2.56 25.63 -11.03
CA THR A 82 -1.79 26.35 -12.04
C THR A 82 -1.40 27.72 -11.52
N ASP A 83 -0.11 28.05 -11.61
CA ASP A 83 0.40 29.38 -11.27
C ASP A 83 0.14 30.41 -12.40
N ARG A 84 0.38 31.70 -12.12
CA ARG A 84 0.21 32.77 -13.12
C ARG A 84 1.09 32.63 -14.37
N LYS A 85 2.13 31.81 -14.32
CA LYS A 85 3.04 31.54 -15.44
C LYS A 85 2.62 30.31 -16.24
N GLY A 86 1.47 29.70 -15.91
CA GLY A 86 0.98 28.48 -16.55
C GLY A 86 1.73 27.22 -16.12
N ARG A 87 2.49 27.26 -15.01
CA ARG A 87 3.15 26.06 -14.46
C ARG A 87 2.17 25.34 -13.55
N VAL A 88 2.00 24.05 -13.81
CA VAL A 88 1.11 23.19 -13.04
C VAL A 88 1.90 22.51 -11.91
N SER A 89 1.42 22.70 -10.69
CA SER A 89 1.82 21.97 -9.49
C SER A 89 0.72 20.98 -9.10
N VAL A 90 1.13 19.84 -8.58
CA VAL A 90 0.25 18.76 -8.15
C VAL A 90 0.45 18.51 -6.67
N ARG A 91 -0.62 18.57 -5.89
CA ARG A 91 -0.64 18.09 -4.51
C ARG A 91 -0.90 16.60 -4.54
N VAL A 92 -0.01 15.83 -3.95
CA VAL A 92 -0.08 14.36 -3.96
C VAL A 92 -0.09 13.79 -2.56
N ARG A 93 -0.65 12.58 -2.44
CA ARG A 93 -0.55 11.71 -1.27
C ARG A 93 0.29 10.49 -1.66
N TRP A 94 1.38 10.25 -0.93
CA TRP A 94 2.35 9.22 -1.32
C TRP A 94 1.89 7.81 -0.97
N TYR A 95 2.16 6.88 -1.88
CA TYR A 95 2.19 5.46 -1.57
C TYR A 95 3.64 5.04 -1.29
N TYR A 96 3.85 4.34 -0.18
CA TYR A 96 5.14 3.78 0.18
C TYR A 96 5.22 2.33 -0.25
N ARG A 97 6.37 1.91 -0.75
CA ARG A 97 6.66 0.49 -0.94
C ARG A 97 7.01 -0.13 0.43
N PRO A 98 6.72 -1.41 0.67
CA PRO A 98 7.04 -2.06 1.94
C PRO A 98 8.51 -1.94 2.37
N GLU A 99 9.45 -1.87 1.43
CA GLU A 99 10.88 -1.68 1.67
C GLU A 99 11.22 -0.29 2.24
N GLU A 100 10.35 0.69 2.01
CA GLU A 100 10.51 2.07 2.46
C GLU A 100 9.89 2.30 3.85
N ALA A 101 9.04 1.38 4.30
CA ALA A 101 8.49 1.38 5.64
C ALA A 101 9.53 0.94 6.67
N SER A 102 9.40 1.42 7.90
CA SER A 102 10.29 1.06 9.03
C SER A 102 10.34 -0.44 9.33
N CYS A 103 9.23 -1.15 9.10
CA CYS A 103 9.16 -2.60 9.29
C CYS A 103 9.79 -3.39 8.14
N GLY A 104 10.15 -2.74 7.04
CA GLY A 104 10.61 -3.39 5.82
C GLY A 104 9.56 -4.33 5.19
N ARG A 105 9.97 -5.00 4.10
CA ARG A 105 9.14 -6.00 3.43
C ARG A 105 9.03 -7.27 4.28
N GLN A 106 7.80 -7.65 4.60
CA GLN A 106 7.45 -8.90 5.27
C GLN A 106 7.11 -9.99 4.24
N PRO A 107 7.17 -11.29 4.61
CA PRO A 107 6.91 -12.39 3.67
C PRO A 107 5.51 -12.39 3.06
N PHE A 108 4.53 -11.80 3.76
CA PHE A 108 3.15 -11.71 3.27
C PHE A 108 2.89 -10.52 2.34
N HIS A 109 3.88 -9.64 2.15
CA HIS A 109 3.75 -8.50 1.24
C HIS A 109 3.96 -8.92 -0.21
N GLY A 110 2.97 -8.69 -1.06
CA GLY A 110 3.05 -8.96 -2.49
C GLY A 110 3.97 -7.96 -3.21
N ALA A 111 4.47 -8.34 -4.38
CA ALA A 111 5.38 -7.56 -5.21
C ALA A 111 4.78 -6.22 -5.66
N LYS A 112 3.46 -6.18 -5.84
CA LYS A 112 2.69 -4.99 -6.24
C LYS A 112 2.02 -4.27 -5.05
N GLU A 113 2.37 -4.62 -3.82
CA GLU A 113 1.80 -4.00 -2.62
C GLU A 113 2.36 -2.60 -2.36
N LEU A 114 1.45 -1.69 -2.01
CA LEU A 114 1.74 -0.32 -1.62
C LEU A 114 1.00 0.03 -0.33
N LEU A 115 1.60 0.92 0.46
CA LEU A 115 1.07 1.41 1.72
C LEU A 115 0.62 2.87 1.54
N LEU A 116 -0.67 3.15 1.69
CA LEU A 116 -1.18 4.51 1.55
C LEU A 116 -0.75 5.35 2.74
N SER A 117 0.11 6.35 2.53
CA SER A 117 0.66 7.11 3.66
C SER A 117 -0.15 8.34 4.04
N ASP A 118 0.09 8.92 5.22
CA ASP A 118 -0.35 10.27 5.59
C ASP A 118 0.58 11.39 5.07
N HIS A 119 1.58 11.06 4.25
CA HIS A 119 2.54 12.00 3.71
C HIS A 119 1.99 12.67 2.45
N TYR A 120 1.78 13.98 2.55
CA TYR A 120 1.40 14.84 1.44
C TYR A 120 2.55 15.75 1.02
N ASP A 121 2.67 15.99 -0.28
CA ASP A 121 3.66 16.91 -0.83
C ASP A 121 3.12 17.66 -2.06
N ASN A 122 3.76 18.77 -2.41
CA ASN A 122 3.47 19.54 -3.61
C ASN A 122 4.63 19.42 -4.60
N GLN A 123 4.37 18.79 -5.74
CA GLN A 123 5.37 18.53 -6.76
C GLN A 123 5.03 19.25 -8.07
N SER A 124 5.99 19.35 -8.99
CA SER A 124 5.68 19.83 -10.34
C SER A 124 4.98 18.73 -11.12
N ALA A 125 3.89 19.03 -11.84
CA ALA A 125 3.21 18.03 -12.67
C ALA A 125 4.12 17.43 -13.77
N LYS A 126 5.24 18.11 -14.09
CA LYS A 126 6.26 17.60 -15.03
C LYS A 126 6.99 16.35 -14.55
N THR A 127 6.94 16.02 -13.26
CA THR A 127 7.59 14.81 -12.73
C THR A 127 6.71 13.56 -12.90
N ILE A 128 5.46 13.73 -13.35
CA ILE A 128 4.56 12.62 -13.67
C ILE A 128 5.05 11.94 -14.95
N GLU A 129 5.27 10.63 -14.89
CA GLU A 129 5.77 9.83 -16.02
C GLU A 129 4.65 9.01 -16.69
N GLY A 130 3.59 8.68 -15.95
CA GLY A 130 2.45 7.92 -16.45
C GLY A 130 1.36 7.75 -15.40
N LYS A 131 0.21 7.21 -15.82
CA LYS A 131 -0.86 6.79 -14.91
C LYS A 131 -0.65 5.35 -14.45
N CYS A 132 -1.12 5.05 -13.25
CA CYS A 132 -1.19 3.69 -12.72
C CYS A 132 -2.50 3.49 -11.97
N ILE A 133 -2.80 2.24 -11.59
CA ILE A 133 -4.02 1.89 -10.84
C ILE A 133 -3.61 1.25 -9.53
N VAL A 134 -4.09 1.80 -8.41
CA VAL A 134 -3.92 1.20 -7.09
C VAL A 134 -5.27 0.67 -6.61
N HIS A 135 -5.44 -0.64 -6.74
CA HIS A 135 -6.67 -1.35 -6.41
C HIS A 135 -6.81 -1.55 -4.90
N PRO A 136 -8.03 -1.50 -4.36
CA PRO A 136 -8.34 -2.16 -3.09
C PRO A 136 -7.99 -3.65 -3.18
N PHE A 137 -7.43 -4.23 -2.13
CA PHE A 137 -6.99 -5.64 -2.15
C PHE A 137 -8.06 -6.65 -2.58
N LYS A 138 -9.33 -6.42 -2.22
CA LYS A 138 -10.46 -7.26 -2.63
C LYS A 138 -10.74 -7.23 -4.14
N GLU A 139 -10.39 -6.14 -4.82
CA GLU A 139 -10.55 -5.98 -6.26
C GLU A 139 -9.34 -6.52 -7.00
N TYR A 140 -8.14 -6.26 -6.48
CA TYR A 140 -6.89 -6.79 -7.02
C TYR A 140 -6.88 -8.32 -7.12
N THR A 141 -7.33 -9.00 -6.06
CA THR A 141 -7.43 -10.47 -6.02
C THR A 141 -8.42 -11.05 -7.04
N LYS A 142 -9.29 -10.24 -7.62
CA LYS A 142 -10.26 -10.65 -8.65
C LYS A 142 -9.76 -10.41 -10.07
N LEU A 143 -8.65 -9.70 -10.27
CA LEU A 143 -8.08 -9.45 -11.59
C LEU A 143 -7.70 -10.78 -12.26
N GLU A 144 -8.03 -10.89 -13.55
CA GLU A 144 -7.68 -12.05 -14.37
C GLU A 144 -6.20 -12.02 -14.72
N ASP A 145 -5.70 -10.85 -15.12
CA ASP A 145 -4.30 -10.57 -15.39
C ASP A 145 -3.89 -9.29 -14.64
N VAL A 146 -2.70 -9.33 -14.05
CA VAL A 146 -2.10 -8.16 -13.37
C VAL A 146 -1.13 -7.49 -14.33
N GLY A 147 -1.41 -6.25 -14.71
CA GLY A 147 -0.57 -5.45 -15.58
C GLY A 147 0.69 -4.89 -14.89
N ALA A 148 1.55 -4.24 -15.68
CA ALA A 148 2.74 -3.57 -15.16
C ALA A 148 2.38 -2.44 -14.19
N GLU A 149 1.29 -1.72 -14.50
CA GLU A 149 0.81 -0.52 -13.79
C GLU A 149 -0.30 -0.81 -12.78
N ASP A 150 -0.60 -2.09 -12.53
CA ASP A 150 -1.53 -2.52 -11.49
C ASP A 150 -0.80 -2.74 -10.17
N TYR A 151 -1.25 -2.02 -9.16
CA TYR A 151 -0.81 -2.11 -7.77
C TYR A 151 -2.00 -2.38 -6.86
N TYR A 152 -1.75 -2.71 -5.61
CA TYR A 152 -2.81 -2.77 -4.61
C TYR A 152 -2.38 -2.19 -3.28
N SER A 153 -3.39 -1.78 -2.51
CA SER A 153 -3.20 -1.38 -1.12
C SER A 153 -4.28 -1.98 -0.24
N ARG A 154 -3.87 -2.42 0.95
CA ARG A 154 -4.74 -2.87 2.06
C ARG A 154 -4.39 -2.22 3.38
N PHE A 155 -3.32 -1.45 3.42
CA PHE A 155 -2.78 -0.85 4.62
C PHE A 155 -2.58 0.64 4.44
N GLU A 156 -2.84 1.41 5.51
CA GLU A 156 -2.36 2.77 5.63
C GLU A 156 -1.08 2.79 6.46
N TYR A 157 -0.17 3.71 6.13
CA TYR A 157 1.10 3.90 6.82
C TYR A 157 1.23 5.31 7.36
N ASN A 158 1.38 5.45 8.67
CA ASN A 158 1.67 6.73 9.26
C ASN A 158 3.19 7.01 9.15
N ALA A 159 3.58 7.93 8.26
CA ALA A 159 4.97 8.26 8.03
C ALA A 159 5.61 8.94 9.25
N SER A 160 4.83 9.52 10.17
CA SER A 160 5.30 10.18 11.39
C SER A 160 5.50 9.19 12.55
N THR A 161 4.46 8.41 12.88
CA THR A 161 4.49 7.44 14.00
C THR A 161 5.08 6.09 13.60
N LYS A 162 5.21 5.83 12.29
CA LYS A 162 5.70 4.58 11.71
C LYS A 162 4.76 3.40 11.90
N GLU A 163 3.50 3.66 12.24
CA GLU A 163 2.45 2.66 12.45
C GLU A 163 1.79 2.26 11.13
N ILE A 164 1.28 1.03 11.08
CA ILE A 164 0.54 0.47 9.95
C ILE A 164 -0.86 0.10 10.42
N THR A 165 -1.88 0.47 9.65
CA THR A 165 -3.29 0.14 9.95
C THR A 165 -3.97 -0.59 8.79
N PRO A 166 -4.86 -1.56 9.07
CA PRO A 166 -5.19 -2.08 10.40
C PRO A 166 -4.05 -2.91 11.01
N ASP A 167 -4.01 -2.95 12.34
CA ASP A 167 -3.06 -3.76 13.14
C ASP A 167 -3.38 -5.27 13.06
N ARG A 168 -4.65 -5.60 12.82
CA ARG A 168 -5.15 -6.97 12.71
C ARG A 168 -5.67 -7.25 11.31
N ILE A 169 -5.22 -8.37 10.75
CA ILE A 169 -5.68 -8.87 9.46
C ILE A 169 -5.96 -10.37 9.57
N SER A 170 -6.86 -10.88 8.72
CA SER A 170 -7.11 -12.31 8.62
C SER A 170 -5.85 -13.06 8.22
N VAL A 171 -5.53 -14.07 9.01
CA VAL A 171 -4.43 -15.00 8.76
C VAL A 171 -4.99 -16.32 8.26
N TYR A 172 -4.17 -17.03 7.49
CA TYR A 172 -4.53 -18.30 6.89
C TYR A 172 -3.39 -19.31 7.06
N CYS A 173 -3.69 -20.56 6.72
CA CYS A 173 -2.76 -21.67 6.76
C CYS A 173 -2.23 -21.96 8.18
N LYS A 174 -1.43 -23.03 8.30
CA LYS A 174 -0.74 -23.41 9.54
C LYS A 174 0.39 -22.45 9.93
N CYS A 175 0.82 -21.59 9.01
CA CYS A 175 1.84 -20.58 9.28
C CYS A 175 1.26 -19.31 9.91
N GLU A 176 -0.07 -19.19 10.00
CA GLU A 176 -0.74 -18.03 10.59
C GLU A 176 -0.28 -16.69 9.97
N MET A 177 -0.12 -16.69 8.64
CA MET A 177 0.32 -15.52 7.89
C MET A 177 -0.84 -14.88 7.11
N PRO A 178 -0.85 -13.55 6.95
CA PRO A 178 -1.77 -12.89 6.03
C PRO A 178 -1.59 -13.40 4.59
N TYR A 179 -2.67 -13.41 3.80
CA TYR A 179 -2.60 -13.88 2.42
C TYR A 179 -1.71 -12.96 1.55
N ASN A 180 -0.72 -13.55 0.90
CA ASN A 180 0.06 -12.91 -0.16
C ASN A 180 -0.55 -13.25 -1.52
N PRO A 181 -1.00 -12.26 -2.33
CA PRO A 181 -1.65 -12.50 -3.61
C PRO A 181 -0.74 -13.16 -4.66
N ASP A 182 0.58 -13.09 -4.49
CA ASP A 182 1.53 -13.74 -5.39
C ASP A 182 1.73 -15.24 -5.06
N ASP A 183 1.33 -15.64 -3.84
CA ASP A 183 1.50 -17.00 -3.37
C ASP A 183 0.28 -17.86 -3.68
N LEU A 184 0.57 -19.09 -4.12
CA LEU A 184 -0.43 -20.11 -4.39
C LEU A 184 -1.04 -20.62 -3.10
N MET A 185 -2.36 -20.49 -2.96
CA MET A 185 -3.12 -21.13 -1.90
C MET A 185 -4.18 -22.08 -2.44
N ILE A 186 -4.41 -23.16 -1.70
CA ILE A 186 -5.47 -24.14 -1.94
C ILE A 186 -6.48 -24.10 -0.80
N GLN A 187 -7.77 -24.05 -1.12
CA GLN A 187 -8.82 -24.17 -0.10
C GLN A 187 -9.16 -25.64 0.15
N CYS A 188 -9.29 -26.04 1.41
CA CYS A 188 -9.79 -27.36 1.78
C CYS A 188 -11.33 -27.34 1.80
N ASP A 189 -11.97 -28.26 1.10
CA ASP A 189 -13.44 -28.28 1.02
C ASP A 189 -14.15 -28.66 2.32
N GLY A 190 -13.49 -29.38 3.22
CA GLY A 190 -14.10 -29.72 4.51
C GLY A 190 -14.01 -28.59 5.52
N CYS A 191 -12.81 -28.05 5.78
CA CYS A 191 -12.65 -26.98 6.78
C CYS A 191 -12.78 -25.56 6.22
N LYS A 192 -12.91 -25.41 4.90
CA LYS A 192 -13.00 -24.13 4.16
C LYS A 192 -11.83 -23.16 4.40
N ASP A 193 -10.74 -23.65 4.96
CA ASP A 193 -9.51 -22.90 5.23
C ASP A 193 -8.52 -23.01 4.06
N TRP A 194 -7.61 -22.04 3.97
CA TRP A 194 -6.65 -21.88 2.88
C TRP A 194 -5.24 -22.28 3.32
N PHE A 195 -4.53 -23.03 2.47
CA PHE A 195 -3.20 -23.52 2.78
C PHE A 195 -2.21 -23.27 1.65
N HIS A 196 -0.97 -22.91 2.01
CA HIS A 196 0.15 -22.96 1.07
C HIS A 196 0.53 -24.42 0.82
N PRO A 197 0.69 -24.88 -0.43
CA PRO A 197 1.06 -26.25 -0.75
C PRO A 197 2.34 -26.71 -0.05
N VAL A 198 3.33 -25.82 0.06
CA VAL A 198 4.59 -26.09 0.74
C VAL A 198 4.38 -26.38 2.23
N CYS A 199 3.51 -25.62 2.91
CA CYS A 199 3.21 -25.81 4.34
C CYS A 199 2.51 -27.15 4.64
N VAL A 200 1.79 -27.72 3.66
CA VAL A 200 1.14 -29.03 3.79
C VAL A 200 1.93 -30.15 3.10
N LYS A 201 3.19 -29.89 2.72
CA LYS A 201 4.10 -30.85 2.06
C LYS A 201 3.51 -31.45 0.78
N MET A 202 2.83 -30.63 -0.01
CA MET A 202 2.29 -31.00 -1.31
C MET A 202 3.19 -30.52 -2.44
N THR A 203 3.41 -31.38 -3.43
CA THR A 203 4.15 -31.01 -4.65
C THR A 203 3.21 -30.40 -5.69
N THR A 204 3.74 -29.61 -6.63
CA THR A 204 2.96 -29.02 -7.73
C THR A 204 2.27 -30.06 -8.62
N ALA A 205 2.84 -31.26 -8.75
CA ALA A 205 2.21 -32.40 -9.42
C ALA A 205 0.99 -32.91 -8.65
N GLN A 206 1.08 -32.93 -7.32
CA GLN A 206 -0.04 -33.29 -6.45
C GLN A 206 -1.14 -32.22 -6.50
N ILE A 207 -0.84 -30.92 -6.59
CA ILE A 207 -1.87 -29.84 -6.66
C ILE A 207 -2.84 -30.04 -7.83
N LYS A 208 -2.41 -30.68 -8.94
CA LYS A 208 -3.27 -31.03 -10.08
C LYS A 208 -4.16 -32.28 -9.83
N GLN A 209 -3.95 -33.01 -8.74
CA GLN A 209 -4.54 -34.33 -8.45
C GLN A 209 -4.99 -34.52 -6.98
N VAL A 210 -4.94 -33.51 -6.10
CA VAL A 210 -5.10 -33.76 -4.66
C VAL A 210 -6.54 -33.81 -4.18
N ALA A 211 -6.88 -34.97 -3.61
CA ALA A 211 -7.77 -35.13 -2.47
C ALA A 211 -6.99 -34.88 -1.16
N CYS A 212 -7.55 -34.06 -0.29
CA CYS A 212 -6.97 -33.49 0.93
C CYS A 212 -6.17 -34.49 1.82
N LYS A 213 -4.98 -34.05 2.28
CA LYS A 213 -4.15 -34.70 3.33
C LYS A 213 -4.25 -33.97 4.67
N CYS A 214 -5.41 -33.40 5.01
CA CYS A 214 -5.57 -32.79 6.33
C CYS A 214 -5.59 -33.90 7.40
N GLN A 215 -4.94 -33.66 8.54
CA GLN A 215 -4.95 -34.58 9.69
C GLN A 215 -6.29 -34.56 10.44
N ARG A 216 -7.32 -33.87 9.93
CA ARG A 216 -8.69 -33.97 10.45
C ARG A 216 -9.41 -35.05 9.67
N GLN A 217 -10.00 -36.01 10.38
CA GLN A 217 -10.42 -37.30 9.83
C GLN A 217 -11.56 -37.22 8.78
N ASP A 218 -12.22 -36.08 8.56
CA ASP A 218 -13.50 -36.04 7.82
C ASP A 218 -13.61 -34.96 6.71
N CYS A 219 -12.53 -34.57 6.03
CA CYS A 219 -12.56 -33.38 5.14
C CYS A 219 -12.02 -33.64 3.72
N CYS A 220 -12.71 -34.38 2.85
CA CYS A 220 -12.29 -34.52 1.44
C CYS A 220 -13.45 -34.39 0.47
N SER A 221 -13.41 -33.38 -0.40
CA SER A 221 -13.82 -33.41 -1.82
C SER A 221 -13.63 -32.01 -2.41
N ILE A 222 -12.60 -31.76 -3.24
CA ILE A 222 -12.32 -30.52 -4.02
C ILE A 222 -11.44 -29.46 -3.30
N ALA A 223 -10.67 -28.72 -4.11
CA ALA A 223 -9.86 -27.57 -3.68
C ALA A 223 -9.90 -26.46 -4.74
N MET A 224 -10.15 -25.22 -4.32
CA MET A 224 -10.01 -24.03 -5.18
C MET A 224 -8.57 -23.48 -5.09
N VAL A 225 -8.05 -23.04 -6.24
CA VAL A 225 -6.70 -22.46 -6.38
C VAL A 225 -6.84 -20.96 -6.62
N GLN A 226 -6.16 -20.13 -5.82
CA GLN A 226 -6.14 -18.68 -6.04
C GLN A 226 -4.71 -18.12 -6.02
N VAL A 227 -4.34 -17.47 -7.12
CA VAL A 227 -3.21 -16.55 -7.26
C VAL A 227 -3.76 -15.31 -7.95
N ALA A 228 -3.48 -14.11 -7.43
CA ALA A 228 -3.92 -12.88 -8.07
C ALA A 228 -3.30 -12.77 -9.48
N GLY A 229 -4.13 -12.54 -10.50
CA GLY A 229 -3.69 -12.54 -11.89
C GLY A 229 -3.52 -13.92 -12.52
N LYS A 230 -3.90 -15.01 -11.84
CA LYS A 230 -4.05 -16.36 -12.43
C LYS A 230 -5.19 -17.10 -11.75
N LYS A 231 -6.42 -16.83 -12.18
CA LYS A 231 -7.54 -17.74 -11.91
C LYS A 231 -7.43 -18.94 -12.84
N GLN A 232 -6.81 -20.01 -12.38
CA GLN A 232 -6.91 -21.28 -13.09
C GLN A 232 -7.88 -22.20 -12.36
N LEU A 233 -9.05 -22.39 -12.96
CA LEU A 233 -9.97 -23.47 -12.61
C LEU A 233 -9.26 -24.80 -12.90
N VAL A 234 -8.82 -25.50 -11.86
CA VAL A 234 -8.40 -26.89 -11.98
C VAL A 234 -9.64 -27.75 -11.74
N PHE A 235 -10.28 -28.19 -12.83
CA PHE A 235 -11.34 -29.19 -12.77
C PHE A 235 -10.72 -30.55 -12.43
N ILE A 236 -11.04 -31.09 -11.25
CA ILE A 236 -10.57 -32.40 -10.80
C ILE A 236 -11.68 -33.40 -11.12
N THR A 237 -11.45 -34.28 -12.10
CA THR A 237 -12.34 -35.41 -12.39
C THR A 237 -11.60 -36.70 -12.10
N PHE A 238 -12.27 -37.64 -11.44
CA PHE A 238 -11.74 -38.94 -11.02
C PHE A 238 -11.11 -39.73 -12.17
N CYS A 239 -10.02 -40.44 -11.88
CA CYS A 239 -9.79 -41.74 -12.49
C CYS A 239 -9.85 -42.77 -11.36
N PHE A 240 -10.99 -43.43 -11.22
CA PHE A 240 -11.05 -44.71 -10.54
C PHE A 240 -10.32 -45.71 -11.44
N ILE A 241 -9.21 -46.26 -10.96
CA ILE A 241 -8.75 -47.56 -11.42
C ILE A 241 -8.42 -48.36 -10.16
N ASN A 242 -9.11 -49.48 -10.04
CA ASN A 242 -9.03 -50.50 -9.00
C ASN A 242 -7.59 -50.93 -8.70
#